data_AF-A0A0C2ZPH4-F1
#
_entry.id   AF-A0A0C2ZPH4-F1
#
_cell.length_a   1.000
_cell.length_b   1.000
_cell.length_c   1.000
_cell.angle_alpha   90.00
_cell.angle_beta   90.00
_cell.angle_gamma   90.00
#
_symmetry.space_group_name_H-M   'P 1'
#
loop_
_entity.id
_entity.type
_entity.pdbx_description
1 polymer ?
#
loop_
_entity_poly.entity_id
_entity_poly.type
_entity_poly.pdbx_seq_one_letter_code
_entity_poly.pdbx_strand_id
1 'polypeptide(L)'
;MKKILGSVVVAIALWAGATAIIGNQTEHQVNGYIEKINTLYQQNGLNLKMTDYNRTFLNSTAMIELDITDSSAKELLSEVYTLPLKMNYTIEHGPIFFQNGLGFGLSKAHQKIALSSILRDEGKEEFLNLVHNKDVMIEGESVVSFFKKINSKILSDEIKIDENGTLLTIAPFIITNSLDLDTLQGDGHFILPMIFFKEKEDNRELHIENMVVDMQLDGFIEDILMLGKIDFSVDRLYFNDKNNKDIGEIDMATKFHLTTQKDSDTTMKTLFEGSVDLTNTNLPNTLPALKTLTGKINIEGLGIEGMVMFQKTAKEMETAQTALVAKMQEQPEQMDEIFAEFGKIEEEMLLRLFIHLILY
;
A
#
# COMPACT_ATOMS: atom_id res chain seq x y z
N MET A 1 -39.78 -22.76 31.33
CA MET A 1 -40.11 -22.39 29.93
C MET A 1 -40.50 -20.93 29.75
N LYS A 2 -41.56 -20.39 30.39
CA LYS A 2 -41.96 -18.97 30.22
C LYS A 2 -40.87 -17.93 30.53
N LYS A 3 -40.06 -18.14 31.59
CA LYS A 3 -38.94 -17.24 31.93
C LYS A 3 -37.84 -17.25 30.87
N ILE A 4 -37.51 -18.43 30.34
CA ILE A 4 -36.50 -18.60 29.27
C ILE A 4 -36.99 -17.92 27.98
N LEU A 5 -38.25 -18.14 27.60
CA LEU A 5 -38.85 -17.49 26.44
C LEU A 5 -38.88 -15.96 26.58
N GLY A 6 -39.21 -15.45 27.77
CA GLY A 6 -39.14 -14.02 28.07
C GLY A 6 -37.73 -13.45 27.92
N SER A 7 -36.72 -14.12 28.46
CA SER A 7 -35.31 -13.73 28.31
C SER A 7 -34.85 -13.72 26.85
N VAL A 8 -35.28 -14.71 26.05
CA VAL A 8 -34.97 -14.77 24.61
C VAL A 8 -35.61 -13.60 23.87
N VAL A 9 -36.89 -13.29 24.15
CA VAL A 9 -37.58 -12.15 23.52
C VAL A 9 -36.91 -10.82 23.88
N VAL A 10 -36.51 -10.63 25.14
CA VAL A 10 -35.77 -9.43 25.56
C VAL A 10 -34.41 -9.35 24.86
N ALA A 11 -33.68 -10.46 24.76
CA ALA A 11 -32.40 -10.50 24.06
C ALA A 11 -32.55 -10.15 22.56
N ILE A 12 -33.57 -10.68 21.89
CA ILE A 12 -33.88 -10.35 20.48
C ILE A 12 -34.25 -8.87 20.33
N ALA A 13 -35.05 -8.33 21.25
CA ALA A 13 -35.43 -6.92 21.22
C ALA A 13 -34.24 -5.98 21.44
N LEU A 14 -33.35 -6.32 22.39
CA LEU A 14 -32.11 -5.57 22.64
C LEU A 14 -31.17 -5.65 21.44
N TRP A 15 -31.01 -6.83 20.85
CA TRP A 15 -30.21 -7.03 19.64
C TRP A 15 -30.76 -6.20 18.47
N ALA A 16 -32.05 -6.31 18.17
CA ALA A 16 -32.69 -5.55 17.10
C ALA A 16 -32.60 -4.03 17.32
N GLY A 17 -32.76 -3.57 18.56
CA GLY A 17 -32.58 -2.17 18.93
C GLY A 17 -31.14 -1.69 18.73
N ALA A 18 -30.14 -2.48 19.15
CA ALA A 18 -28.74 -2.18 18.94
C ALA A 18 -28.38 -2.14 17.45
N THR A 19 -28.84 -3.11 16.67
CA THR A 19 -28.67 -3.14 15.20
C THR A 19 -29.25 -1.90 14.54
N ALA A 20 -30.47 -1.48 14.91
CA ALA A 20 -31.07 -0.26 14.35
C ALA A 20 -30.27 1.01 14.69
N ILE A 21 -29.79 1.13 15.93
CA ILE A 21 -28.97 2.28 16.35
C ILE A 21 -27.65 2.31 15.58
N ILE A 22 -26.95 1.17 15.52
CA ILE A 22 -25.67 1.05 14.83
C ILE A 22 -25.84 1.33 13.35
N GLY A 23 -26.80 0.70 12.68
CA GLY A 23 -27.09 0.94 11.26
C GLY A 23 -27.42 2.40 10.92
N ASN A 24 -28.07 3.12 11.84
CA ASN A 24 -28.31 4.56 11.70
C ASN A 24 -27.02 5.39 11.79
N GLN A 25 -26.01 4.92 12.51
CA GLN A 25 -24.74 5.62 12.72
C GLN A 25 -23.66 5.22 11.72
N THR A 26 -23.75 4.04 11.11
CA THR A 26 -22.72 3.49 10.20
C THR A 26 -22.37 4.44 9.06
N GLU A 27 -23.36 5.07 8.41
CA GLU A 27 -23.11 6.01 7.30
C GLU A 27 -22.26 7.19 7.76
N HIS A 28 -22.62 7.80 8.89
CA HIS A 28 -21.90 8.91 9.47
C HIS A 28 -20.48 8.51 9.92
N GLN A 29 -20.31 7.29 10.44
CA GLN A 29 -19.00 6.76 10.79
C GLN A 29 -18.11 6.56 9.55
N VAL A 30 -18.64 5.95 8.49
CA VAL A 30 -17.90 5.76 7.22
C VAL A 30 -17.49 7.11 6.64
N ASN A 31 -18.41 8.09 6.58
CA ASN A 31 -18.08 9.44 6.14
C ASN A 31 -17.02 10.10 7.02
N GLY A 32 -17.14 10.00 8.35
CA GLY A 32 -16.14 10.53 9.27
C GLY A 32 -14.76 9.89 9.10
N TYR A 33 -14.68 8.60 8.73
CA TYR A 33 -13.41 7.96 8.40
C TYR A 33 -12.84 8.43 7.07
N ILE A 34 -13.68 8.59 6.05
CA ILE A 34 -13.29 9.16 4.75
C ILE A 34 -12.73 10.58 4.96
N GLU A 35 -13.37 11.41 5.78
CA GLU A 35 -12.91 12.76 6.11
C GLU A 35 -11.53 12.76 6.81
N LYS A 36 -11.33 11.86 7.78
CA LYS A 36 -10.03 11.69 8.45
C LYS A 36 -8.93 11.26 7.47
N ILE A 37 -9.21 10.25 6.63
CA ILE A 37 -8.25 9.76 5.63
C ILE A 37 -7.93 10.87 4.62
N ASN A 38 -8.95 11.59 4.14
CA ASN A 38 -8.73 12.72 3.25
C ASN A 38 -7.87 13.80 3.89
N THR A 39 -8.05 14.10 5.18
CA THR A 39 -7.21 15.10 5.85
C THR A 39 -5.73 14.69 5.87
N LEU A 40 -5.44 13.40 6.08
CA LEU A 40 -4.06 12.87 6.10
C LEU A 40 -3.45 12.78 4.70
N TYR A 41 -4.22 12.35 3.70
CA TYR A 41 -3.69 12.00 2.37
C TYR A 41 -4.04 12.99 1.26
N GLN A 42 -4.84 14.04 1.53
CA GLN A 42 -5.17 15.06 0.52
C GLN A 42 -3.92 15.74 -0.01
N GLN A 43 -2.94 16.00 0.87
CA GLN A 43 -1.67 16.55 0.42
C GLN A 43 -1.02 15.59 -0.58
N ASN A 44 -1.09 14.28 -0.34
CA ASN A 44 -0.57 13.17 -1.17
C ASN A 44 -1.38 12.85 -2.42
N GLY A 45 -2.26 13.76 -2.85
CA GLY A 45 -2.92 13.64 -4.14
C GLY A 45 -4.02 12.57 -4.16
N LEU A 46 -4.52 12.14 -3.00
CA LEU A 46 -5.57 11.14 -2.88
C LEU A 46 -6.82 11.76 -2.26
N ASN A 47 -7.97 11.43 -2.82
CA ASN A 47 -9.26 11.83 -2.27
C ASN A 47 -10.27 10.69 -2.38
N LEU A 48 -10.82 10.29 -1.24
CA LEU A 48 -11.89 9.32 -1.13
C LEU A 48 -13.24 10.04 -1.06
N LYS A 49 -14.26 9.46 -1.70
CA LYS A 49 -15.63 9.95 -1.62
C LYS A 49 -16.62 8.79 -1.62
N MET A 50 -17.58 8.80 -0.69
CA MET A 50 -18.74 7.92 -0.78
C MET A 50 -19.76 8.53 -1.73
N THR A 51 -20.10 7.83 -2.81
CA THR A 51 -21.02 8.34 -3.85
C THR A 51 -22.42 7.73 -3.78
N ASP A 52 -22.54 6.54 -3.23
CA ASP A 52 -23.82 5.88 -2.98
C ASP A 52 -23.79 5.18 -1.62
N TYR A 53 -24.92 5.19 -0.92
CA TYR A 53 -25.11 4.48 0.33
C TYR A 53 -26.58 4.06 0.47
N ASN A 54 -26.83 2.76 0.41
CA ASN A 54 -28.17 2.18 0.56
C ASN A 54 -28.22 1.32 1.81
N ARG A 55 -29.10 1.70 2.75
CA ARG A 55 -29.22 1.05 4.06
C ARG A 55 -30.43 0.13 4.12
N THR A 56 -30.21 -1.08 4.61
CA THR A 56 -31.26 -2.00 5.07
C THR A 56 -31.17 -2.22 6.58
N PHE A 57 -32.03 -3.08 7.13
CA PHE A 57 -32.06 -3.35 8.58
C PHE A 57 -30.81 -4.08 9.10
N LEU A 58 -30.19 -4.97 8.31
CA LEU A 58 -29.03 -5.77 8.76
C LEU A 58 -27.72 -5.42 8.06
N ASN A 59 -27.83 -4.82 6.88
CA ASN A 59 -26.67 -4.47 6.07
C ASN A 59 -26.89 -3.15 5.35
N SER A 60 -25.82 -2.63 4.78
CA SER A 60 -25.81 -1.50 3.87
C SER A 60 -24.92 -1.83 2.68
N THR A 61 -25.13 -1.18 1.56
CA THR A 61 -24.16 -1.15 0.46
C THR A 61 -23.62 0.27 0.31
N ALA A 62 -22.32 0.39 0.08
CA ALA A 62 -21.66 1.68 -0.13
C ALA A 62 -20.78 1.63 -1.38
N MET A 63 -20.79 2.68 -2.19
CA MET A 63 -19.83 2.89 -3.25
C MET A 63 -18.84 3.95 -2.79
N ILE A 64 -17.56 3.58 -2.69
CA ILE A 64 -16.47 4.51 -2.40
C ILE A 64 -15.63 4.68 -3.66
N GLU A 65 -15.46 5.93 -4.07
CA GLU A 65 -14.58 6.32 -5.17
C GLU A 65 -13.26 6.82 -4.59
N LEU A 66 -12.15 6.30 -5.13
CA LEU A 66 -10.81 6.82 -4.92
C LEU A 66 -10.40 7.61 -6.16
N ASP A 67 -10.28 8.92 -5.99
CA ASP A 67 -9.78 9.82 -7.02
C ASP A 67 -8.34 10.22 -6.72
N ILE A 68 -7.58 10.40 -7.80
CA ILE A 68 -6.21 10.90 -7.78
C ILE A 68 -6.29 12.36 -8.20
N THR A 69 -5.98 13.24 -7.26
CA THR A 69 -6.05 14.70 -7.42
C THR A 69 -4.70 15.30 -7.83
N ASP A 70 -3.60 14.58 -7.64
CA ASP A 70 -2.31 14.94 -8.22
C ASP A 70 -2.36 14.76 -9.74
N SER A 71 -2.11 15.84 -10.49
CA SER A 71 -2.29 15.85 -11.95
C SER A 71 -1.30 14.92 -12.67
N SER A 72 -0.06 14.84 -12.19
CA SER A 72 0.99 14.02 -12.84
C SER A 72 0.74 12.53 -12.60
N ALA A 73 0.41 12.15 -11.36
CA ALA A 73 0.03 10.78 -11.05
C ALA A 73 -1.27 10.39 -11.77
N LYS A 74 -2.25 11.31 -11.84
CA LYS A 74 -3.52 11.07 -12.55
C LYS A 74 -3.29 10.81 -14.04
N GLU A 75 -2.46 11.62 -14.69
CA GLU A 75 -2.13 11.47 -16.11
C GLU A 75 -1.54 10.08 -16.38
N LEU A 76 -0.46 9.71 -15.68
CA LEU A 76 0.19 8.40 -15.82
C LEU A 76 -0.75 7.23 -15.53
N LEU A 77 -1.50 7.29 -14.42
CA LEU A 77 -2.36 6.18 -14.02
C LEU A 77 -3.61 6.08 -14.88
N SER A 78 -4.07 7.18 -15.48
CA SER A 78 -5.21 7.18 -16.40
C SER A 78 -4.92 6.51 -17.75
N GLU A 79 -3.67 6.21 -18.06
CA GLU A 79 -3.32 5.40 -19.24
C GLU A 79 -3.69 3.93 -19.06
N VAL A 80 -3.57 3.42 -17.83
CA VAL A 80 -3.73 2.00 -17.52
C VAL A 80 -5.03 1.71 -16.78
N TYR A 81 -5.45 2.61 -15.89
CA TYR A 81 -6.57 2.41 -14.97
C TYR A 81 -7.77 3.30 -15.27
N THR A 82 -8.95 2.79 -14.95
CA THR A 82 -10.19 3.56 -14.97
C THR A 82 -10.26 4.43 -13.71
N LEU A 83 -10.08 5.75 -13.85
CA LEU A 83 -10.19 6.70 -12.75
C LEU A 83 -11.53 7.48 -12.78
N PRO A 84 -12.16 7.78 -11.62
CA PRO A 84 -11.78 7.33 -10.28
C PRO A 84 -12.04 5.83 -10.08
N LEU A 85 -11.24 5.20 -9.22
CA LEU A 85 -11.40 3.79 -8.89
C LEU A 85 -12.65 3.59 -8.04
N LYS A 86 -13.51 2.65 -8.43
CA LYS A 86 -14.81 2.41 -7.78
C LYS A 86 -14.79 1.13 -6.96
N MET A 87 -15.09 1.24 -5.68
CA MET A 87 -15.07 0.13 -4.73
C MET A 87 -16.46 -0.06 -4.13
N ASN A 88 -17.05 -1.22 -4.37
CA ASN A 88 -18.34 -1.60 -3.79
C ASN A 88 -18.13 -2.35 -2.48
N TYR A 89 -18.73 -1.84 -1.41
CA TYR A 89 -18.73 -2.46 -0.09
C TYR A 89 -20.12 -2.94 0.28
N THR A 90 -20.17 -4.14 0.86
CA THR A 90 -21.31 -4.60 1.66
C THR A 90 -20.94 -4.49 3.12
N ILE A 91 -21.74 -3.78 3.91
CA ILE A 91 -21.48 -3.47 5.31
C ILE A 91 -22.56 -4.10 6.16
N GLU A 92 -22.25 -5.19 6.86
CA GLU A 92 -23.10 -5.71 7.93
C GLU A 92 -22.99 -4.77 9.14
N HIS A 93 -24.12 -4.43 9.77
CA HIS A 93 -24.14 -3.57 10.95
C HIS A 93 -24.97 -4.20 12.06
N GLY A 94 -24.56 -3.92 13.30
CA GLY A 94 -25.12 -4.55 14.49
C GLY A 94 -24.10 -5.38 15.25
N PRO A 95 -24.43 -5.81 16.48
CA PRO A 95 -23.47 -6.40 17.39
C PRO A 95 -22.98 -7.81 16.99
N ILE A 96 -23.65 -8.45 16.03
CA ILE A 96 -23.38 -9.81 15.55
C ILE A 96 -23.55 -9.85 14.03
N PHE A 97 -22.58 -10.41 13.32
CA PHE A 97 -22.56 -10.58 11.86
C PHE A 97 -22.80 -12.04 11.47
N PHE A 98 -23.44 -12.29 10.32
CA PHE A 98 -23.81 -13.63 9.89
C PHE A 98 -23.57 -13.91 8.40
N GLN A 99 -23.59 -12.89 7.53
CA GLN A 99 -23.65 -13.10 6.08
C GLN A 99 -22.28 -13.51 5.51
N ASN A 100 -21.18 -13.05 6.12
CA ASN A 100 -19.83 -13.37 5.69
C ASN A 100 -19.00 -14.02 6.81
N GLY A 101 -19.62 -14.92 7.57
CA GLY A 101 -19.02 -15.57 8.74
C GLY A 101 -19.41 -14.90 10.07
N LEU A 102 -19.34 -15.66 11.15
CA LEU A 102 -19.73 -15.19 12.47
C LEU A 102 -18.71 -14.18 13.00
N GLY A 103 -19.18 -13.00 13.40
CA GLY A 103 -18.34 -11.99 14.03
C GLY A 103 -19.11 -11.09 14.99
N PHE A 104 -18.38 -10.27 15.75
CA PHE A 104 -18.92 -9.36 16.74
C PHE A 104 -18.24 -8.00 16.64
N GLY A 105 -19.01 -6.92 16.66
CA GLY A 105 -18.49 -5.56 16.52
C GLY A 105 -19.59 -4.54 16.27
N LEU A 106 -19.22 -3.36 15.79
CA LEU A 106 -20.16 -2.36 15.29
C LEU A 106 -20.54 -2.67 13.84
N SER A 107 -19.55 -2.88 12.98
CA SER A 107 -19.79 -3.18 11.58
C SER A 107 -18.72 -4.12 11.01
N LYS A 108 -19.11 -4.83 9.95
CA LYS A 108 -18.22 -5.64 9.14
C LYS A 108 -18.41 -5.26 7.68
N ALA A 109 -17.39 -4.69 7.07
CA ALA A 109 -17.37 -4.36 5.65
C ALA A 109 -16.68 -5.49 4.87
N HIS A 110 -17.26 -5.85 3.74
CA HIS A 110 -16.71 -6.80 2.79
C HIS A 110 -16.71 -6.16 1.40
N GLN A 111 -15.63 -6.37 0.66
CA GLN A 111 -15.51 -5.97 -0.73
C GLN A 111 -14.85 -7.08 -1.55
N LYS A 112 -15.21 -7.13 -2.83
CA LYS A 112 -14.58 -8.00 -3.82
C LYS A 112 -14.45 -7.22 -5.12
N ILE A 113 -13.22 -7.06 -5.56
CA ILE A 113 -12.87 -6.27 -6.75
C ILE A 113 -12.20 -7.22 -7.73
N ALA A 114 -12.69 -7.23 -8.96
CA ALA A 114 -12.03 -7.97 -10.04
C ALA A 114 -10.94 -7.05 -10.63
N LEU A 115 -9.71 -7.53 -10.79
CA LEU A 115 -8.59 -6.71 -11.24
C LEU A 115 -8.87 -6.11 -12.63
N SER A 116 -9.54 -6.86 -13.51
CA SER A 116 -9.93 -6.34 -14.83
C SER A 116 -10.93 -5.17 -14.77
N SER A 117 -11.67 -5.02 -13.66
CA SER A 117 -12.65 -3.94 -13.50
C SER A 117 -12.03 -2.57 -13.22
N ILE A 118 -10.77 -2.54 -12.78
CA ILE A 118 -10.04 -1.30 -12.54
C ILE A 118 -9.14 -0.90 -13.72
N LEU A 119 -8.94 -1.79 -14.69
CA LEU A 119 -8.22 -1.51 -15.94
C LEU A 119 -9.11 -0.73 -16.91
N ARG A 120 -8.49 0.00 -17.85
CA ARG A 120 -9.19 0.56 -19.00
C ARG A 120 -9.59 -0.53 -20.00
N ASP A 121 -10.57 -0.25 -20.84
CA ASP A 121 -11.13 -1.24 -21.78
C ASP A 121 -10.06 -1.91 -22.65
N GLU A 122 -9.07 -1.14 -23.13
CA GLU A 122 -7.98 -1.67 -23.95
C GLU A 122 -7.11 -2.68 -23.18
N GLY A 123 -6.63 -2.30 -22.00
CA GLY A 123 -5.79 -3.17 -21.15
C GLY A 123 -6.58 -4.31 -20.49
N LYS A 124 -7.89 -4.14 -20.30
CA LYS A 124 -8.79 -5.13 -19.72
C LYS A 124 -8.94 -6.35 -20.62
N GLU A 125 -9.20 -6.15 -21.92
CA GLU A 125 -9.35 -7.26 -22.86
C GLU A 125 -8.05 -8.05 -22.99
N GLU A 126 -6.92 -7.36 -23.11
CA GLU A 126 -5.60 -7.97 -23.15
C GLU A 126 -5.31 -8.77 -21.88
N PHE A 127 -5.48 -8.15 -20.71
CA PHE A 127 -5.28 -8.81 -19.42
C PHE A 127 -6.12 -10.08 -19.29
N LEU A 128 -7.43 -10.00 -19.58
CA LEU A 128 -8.33 -11.15 -19.50
C LEU A 128 -7.93 -12.29 -20.43
N ASN A 129 -7.42 -11.98 -21.63
CA ASN A 129 -6.89 -12.99 -22.53
C ASN A 129 -5.65 -13.69 -21.95
N LEU A 130 -4.73 -12.91 -21.36
CA LEU A 130 -3.50 -13.42 -20.73
C LEU A 130 -3.78 -14.33 -19.53
N VAL A 131 -4.79 -14.01 -18.71
CA VAL A 131 -5.21 -14.83 -17.56
C VAL A 131 -6.28 -15.87 -17.92
N HIS A 132 -6.40 -16.23 -19.20
CA HIS A 132 -7.32 -17.26 -19.71
C HIS A 132 -8.79 -17.07 -19.29
N ASN A 133 -9.27 -15.82 -19.31
CA ASN A 133 -10.62 -15.39 -18.93
C ASN A 133 -11.01 -15.70 -17.48
N LYS A 134 -10.03 -15.99 -16.61
CA LYS A 134 -10.23 -16.07 -15.16
C LYS A 134 -9.70 -14.78 -14.55
N ASP A 135 -10.61 -13.85 -14.33
CA ASP A 135 -10.26 -12.59 -13.67
C ASP A 135 -9.67 -12.86 -12.28
N VAL A 136 -8.78 -11.98 -11.85
CA VAL A 136 -8.06 -12.07 -10.58
C VAL A 136 -8.84 -11.26 -9.56
N MET A 137 -9.27 -11.89 -8.48
CA MET A 137 -10.04 -11.20 -7.45
C MET A 137 -9.13 -10.64 -6.37
N ILE A 138 -9.47 -9.46 -5.89
CA ILE A 138 -8.97 -8.88 -4.65
C ILE A 138 -10.15 -8.78 -3.69
N GLU A 139 -10.06 -9.51 -2.57
CA GLU A 139 -11.08 -9.55 -1.54
C GLU A 139 -10.61 -8.80 -0.31
N GLY A 140 -11.46 -7.94 0.23
CA GLY A 140 -11.20 -7.19 1.45
C GLY A 140 -12.28 -7.44 2.49
N GLU A 141 -11.86 -7.62 3.73
CA GLU A 141 -12.74 -7.69 4.89
C GLU A 141 -12.23 -6.74 5.97
N SER A 142 -13.13 -5.98 6.60
CA SER A 142 -12.81 -5.06 7.69
C SER A 142 -13.85 -5.20 8.80
N VAL A 143 -13.44 -5.35 10.05
CA VAL A 143 -14.32 -5.39 11.22
C VAL A 143 -14.02 -4.22 12.14
N VAL A 144 -15.03 -3.38 12.38
CA VAL A 144 -14.99 -2.31 13.37
C VAL A 144 -15.48 -2.85 14.71
N SER A 145 -14.60 -2.92 15.71
CA SER A 145 -14.95 -3.37 17.06
C SER A 145 -15.70 -2.29 17.86
N PHE A 146 -16.32 -2.68 18.98
CA PHE A 146 -16.94 -1.74 19.93
C PHE A 146 -15.95 -0.76 20.57
N PHE A 147 -14.66 -1.10 20.56
CA PHE A 147 -13.57 -0.25 21.04
C PHE A 147 -12.97 0.62 19.93
N LYS A 148 -13.67 0.79 18.80
CA LYS A 148 -13.24 1.58 17.65
C LYS A 148 -11.89 1.17 17.06
N LYS A 149 -11.53 -0.11 17.18
CA LYS A 149 -10.44 -0.71 16.41
C LYS A 149 -10.98 -1.33 15.13
N ILE A 150 -10.38 -1.01 13.99
CA ILE A 150 -10.58 -1.72 12.73
C ILE A 150 -9.55 -2.83 12.68
N ASN A 151 -9.98 -4.05 12.36
CA ASN A 151 -9.10 -5.10 11.89
C ASN A 151 -9.48 -5.41 10.46
N SER A 152 -8.55 -5.32 9.51
CA SER A 152 -8.81 -5.66 8.13
C SER A 152 -7.86 -6.71 7.60
N LYS A 153 -8.34 -7.40 6.58
CA LYS A 153 -7.63 -8.41 5.83
C LYS A 153 -7.94 -8.23 4.35
N ILE A 154 -6.92 -8.13 3.52
CA ILE A 154 -7.02 -8.09 2.06
C ILE A 154 -6.26 -9.30 1.52
N LEU A 155 -6.87 -9.98 0.54
CA LEU A 155 -6.36 -11.17 -0.11
C LEU A 155 -6.46 -10.99 -1.61
N SER A 156 -5.51 -11.52 -2.37
CA SER A 156 -5.65 -11.66 -3.82
C SER A 156 -5.72 -13.12 -4.24
N ASP A 157 -6.27 -13.37 -5.42
CA ASP A 157 -6.03 -14.61 -6.15
C ASP A 157 -4.58 -14.66 -6.69
N GLU A 158 -4.17 -15.85 -7.13
CA GLU A 158 -2.94 -16.05 -7.89
C GLU A 158 -3.06 -15.40 -9.28
N ILE A 159 -2.01 -14.70 -9.71
CA ILE A 159 -1.89 -14.26 -11.11
C ILE A 159 -0.97 -15.24 -11.82
N LYS A 160 -1.46 -15.85 -12.89
CA LYS A 160 -0.68 -16.76 -13.72
C LYS A 160 -0.89 -16.45 -15.19
N ILE A 161 0.20 -16.12 -15.87
CA ILE A 161 0.24 -15.82 -17.30
C ILE A 161 1.25 -16.76 -17.94
N ASP A 162 0.84 -17.50 -18.96
CA ASP A 162 1.70 -18.38 -19.76
C ASP A 162 1.42 -18.11 -21.24
N GLU A 163 2.28 -17.33 -21.87
CA GLU A 163 2.13 -16.91 -23.27
C GLU A 163 3.48 -16.97 -23.99
N ASN A 164 3.50 -17.57 -25.19
CA ASN A 164 4.64 -17.54 -26.11
C ASN A 164 6.01 -17.90 -25.49
N GLY A 165 6.01 -18.77 -24.46
CA GLY A 165 7.24 -19.18 -23.78
C GLY A 165 7.66 -18.30 -22.62
N THR A 166 6.87 -17.27 -22.30
CA THR A 166 6.99 -16.45 -21.09
C THR A 166 5.98 -16.92 -20.04
N LEU A 167 6.48 -17.21 -18.84
CA LEU A 167 5.69 -17.61 -17.69
C LEU A 167 5.86 -16.58 -16.58
N LEU A 168 4.78 -15.93 -16.18
CA LEU A 168 4.71 -15.09 -14.99
C LEU A 168 3.75 -15.73 -13.99
N THR A 169 4.17 -15.84 -12.75
CA THR A 169 3.34 -16.29 -11.62
C THR A 169 3.56 -15.37 -10.44
N ILE A 170 2.48 -14.79 -9.92
CA ILE A 170 2.47 -13.99 -8.70
C ILE A 170 1.53 -14.72 -7.74
N ALA A 171 2.10 -15.21 -6.64
CA ALA A 171 1.32 -15.90 -5.62
C ALA A 171 0.30 -14.96 -4.96
N PRO A 172 -0.80 -15.50 -4.40
CA PRO A 172 -1.72 -14.73 -3.56
C PRO A 172 -1.00 -13.89 -2.51
N PHE A 173 -1.26 -12.59 -2.48
CA PHE A 173 -0.76 -11.74 -1.40
C PHE A 173 -1.78 -11.64 -0.27
N ILE A 174 -1.29 -11.32 0.92
CA ILE A 174 -2.10 -11.08 2.11
C ILE A 174 -1.67 -9.75 2.73
N ILE A 175 -2.63 -8.86 2.99
CA ILE A 175 -2.45 -7.70 3.86
C ILE A 175 -3.34 -7.91 5.08
N THR A 176 -2.80 -7.74 6.27
CA THR A 176 -3.58 -7.64 7.50
C THR A 176 -3.18 -6.40 8.26
N ASN A 177 -4.15 -5.68 8.80
CA ASN A 177 -3.89 -4.48 9.58
C ASN A 177 -4.87 -4.37 10.76
N SER A 178 -4.42 -3.70 11.81
CA SER A 178 -5.22 -3.31 12.96
C SER A 178 -5.00 -1.83 13.22
N LEU A 179 -6.05 -1.02 13.23
CA LEU A 179 -5.97 0.43 13.38
C LEU A 179 -6.95 0.90 14.46
N ASP A 180 -6.48 1.71 15.39
CA ASP A 180 -7.32 2.45 16.33
C ASP A 180 -7.89 3.71 15.64
N LEU A 181 -9.20 3.86 15.58
CA LEU A 181 -9.83 4.92 14.78
C LEU A 181 -9.79 6.30 15.45
N ASP A 182 -9.50 6.37 16.74
CA ASP A 182 -9.38 7.62 17.47
C ASP A 182 -7.96 8.18 17.34
N THR A 183 -6.95 7.31 17.44
CA THR A 183 -5.52 7.71 17.41
C THR A 183 -4.83 7.49 16.08
N LEU A 184 -5.41 6.68 15.19
CA LEU A 184 -4.81 6.20 13.94
C LEU A 184 -3.50 5.43 14.14
N GLN A 185 -3.26 4.92 15.35
CA GLN A 185 -2.16 4.03 15.65
C GLN A 185 -2.53 2.59 15.32
N GLY A 186 -1.56 1.77 14.95
CA GLY A 186 -1.85 0.42 14.52
C GLY A 186 -0.68 -0.38 14.04
N ASP A 187 -0.99 -1.57 13.55
CA ASP A 187 -0.03 -2.50 12.97
C ASP A 187 -0.52 -2.92 11.57
N GLY A 188 0.41 -3.16 10.66
CA GLY A 188 0.18 -3.65 9.31
C GLY A 188 1.17 -4.75 8.98
N HIS A 189 0.72 -5.76 8.26
CA HIS A 189 1.53 -6.88 7.83
C HIS A 189 1.15 -7.23 6.40
N PHE A 190 2.14 -7.27 5.51
CA PHE A 190 2.00 -7.67 4.11
C PHE A 190 2.89 -8.86 3.85
N ILE A 191 2.35 -9.89 3.18
CA ILE A 191 3.09 -11.04 2.71
C ILE A 191 2.80 -11.23 1.22
N LEU A 192 3.86 -11.33 0.43
CA LEU A 192 3.84 -11.85 -0.94
C LEU A 192 4.79 -13.05 -1.02
N PRO A 193 4.25 -14.29 -1.03
CA PRO A 193 5.08 -15.49 -0.96
C PRO A 193 6.02 -15.66 -2.16
N MET A 194 5.58 -15.26 -3.35
CA MET A 194 6.35 -15.53 -4.57
C MET A 194 5.99 -14.57 -5.72
N ILE A 195 7.01 -14.09 -6.42
CA ILE A 195 6.94 -13.69 -7.81
C ILE A 195 7.92 -14.56 -8.58
N PHE A 196 7.46 -15.20 -9.65
CA PHE A 196 8.27 -16.01 -10.54
C PHE A 196 8.03 -15.55 -11.98
N PHE A 197 9.10 -15.18 -12.66
CA PHE A 197 9.10 -14.86 -14.07
C PHE A 197 10.16 -15.71 -14.78
N LYS A 198 9.79 -16.27 -15.93
CA LYS A 198 10.67 -17.05 -16.77
C LYS A 198 10.37 -16.84 -18.24
N GLU A 199 11.39 -16.49 -19.00
CA GLU A 199 11.35 -16.39 -20.46
C GLU A 199 12.16 -17.53 -21.08
N LYS A 200 11.51 -18.43 -21.82
CA LYS A 200 12.14 -19.66 -22.35
C LYS A 200 13.19 -19.37 -23.41
N GLU A 201 12.97 -18.38 -24.28
CA GLU A 201 13.87 -18.11 -25.40
C GLU A 201 15.23 -17.56 -24.94
N ASP A 202 15.20 -16.58 -24.03
CA ASP A 202 16.41 -15.94 -23.50
C ASP A 202 16.97 -16.60 -22.23
N ASN A 203 16.28 -17.64 -21.74
CA ASN A 203 16.58 -18.29 -20.46
C ASN A 203 16.78 -17.26 -19.33
N ARG A 204 15.91 -16.23 -19.30
CA ARG A 204 15.87 -15.24 -18.23
C ARG A 204 14.92 -15.69 -17.14
N GLU A 205 15.36 -15.57 -15.90
CA GLU A 205 14.59 -15.99 -14.73
C GLU A 205 14.68 -14.92 -13.63
N LEU A 206 13.55 -14.58 -13.03
CA LEU A 206 13.45 -13.73 -11.85
C LEU A 206 12.57 -14.45 -10.82
N HIS A 207 13.09 -14.64 -9.62
CA HIS A 207 12.38 -15.22 -8.49
C HIS A 207 12.49 -14.28 -7.31
N ILE A 208 11.36 -13.92 -6.73
CA ILE A 208 11.30 -13.19 -5.46
C ILE A 208 10.50 -14.08 -4.51
N GLU A 209 11.12 -14.55 -3.44
CA GLU A 209 10.51 -15.44 -2.45
C GLU A 209 10.34 -14.71 -1.11
N ASN A 210 9.16 -14.89 -0.51
CA ASN A 210 8.75 -14.37 0.80
C ASN A 210 9.11 -12.89 0.99
N MET A 211 8.49 -12.03 0.20
CA MET A 211 8.49 -10.59 0.52
C MET A 211 7.54 -10.35 1.69
N VAL A 212 8.05 -9.74 2.76
CA VAL A 212 7.30 -9.42 3.98
C VAL A 212 7.53 -7.97 4.34
N VAL A 213 6.45 -7.26 4.68
CA VAL A 213 6.51 -5.92 5.29
C VAL A 213 5.72 -5.95 6.58
N ASP A 214 6.37 -5.67 7.69
CA ASP A 214 5.76 -5.43 8.99
C ASP A 214 5.84 -3.93 9.28
N MET A 215 4.72 -3.33 9.67
CA MET A 215 4.61 -1.91 9.97
C MET A 215 3.94 -1.75 11.33
N GLN A 216 4.54 -0.92 12.18
CA GLN A 216 3.95 -0.43 13.41
C GLN A 216 3.83 1.09 13.28
N LEU A 217 2.62 1.62 13.40
CA LEU A 217 2.32 3.04 13.34
C LEU A 217 2.04 3.56 14.74
N ASP A 218 2.98 4.33 15.28
CA ASP A 218 2.90 4.91 16.63
C ASP A 218 2.26 6.32 16.62
N GLY A 219 2.09 6.93 15.45
CA GLY A 219 1.37 8.20 15.28
C GLY A 219 1.93 9.07 14.16
N PHE A 220 1.53 10.34 14.17
CA PHE A 220 1.94 11.34 13.18
C PHE A 220 2.39 12.63 13.85
N ILE A 221 3.31 13.35 13.21
CA ILE A 221 3.63 14.74 13.53
C ILE A 221 3.14 15.61 12.37
N GLU A 222 2.34 16.63 12.70
CA GLU A 222 1.73 17.57 11.74
C GLU A 222 1.01 16.88 10.57
N ASP A 223 0.43 15.69 10.80
CA ASP A 223 -0.30 14.88 9.81
C ASP A 223 0.52 14.41 8.59
N ILE A 224 1.85 14.64 8.56
CA ILE A 224 2.71 14.34 7.40
C ILE A 224 3.85 13.37 7.80
N LEU A 225 4.45 13.56 8.98
CA LEU A 225 5.58 12.74 9.43
C LEU A 225 5.09 11.51 10.19
N MET A 226 5.23 10.35 9.57
CA MET A 226 4.87 9.06 10.17
C MET A 226 5.89 8.64 11.24
N LEU A 227 5.40 8.26 12.42
CA LEU A 227 6.18 7.68 13.51
C LEU A 227 5.89 6.19 13.65
N GLY A 228 6.91 5.42 14.00
CA GLY A 228 6.78 3.99 14.26
C GLY A 228 7.92 3.18 13.67
N LYS A 229 7.61 1.97 13.21
CA LYS A 229 8.58 1.02 12.69
C LYS A 229 8.13 0.41 11.38
N ILE A 230 9.08 0.14 10.50
CA ILE A 230 8.88 -0.61 9.27
C ILE A 230 10.01 -1.63 9.17
N ASP A 231 9.63 -2.90 9.16
CA ASP A 231 10.49 -4.02 8.88
C ASP A 231 10.14 -4.54 7.48
N PHE A 232 11.12 -4.63 6.59
CA PHE A 232 10.98 -5.19 5.26
C PHE A 232 11.97 -6.34 5.10
N SER A 233 11.53 -7.44 4.51
CA SER A 233 12.44 -8.51 4.12
C SER A 233 12.03 -9.20 2.83
N VAL A 234 13.03 -9.67 2.10
CA VAL A 234 12.89 -10.63 1.00
C VAL A 234 13.87 -11.76 1.29
N ASP A 235 13.35 -12.97 1.47
CA ASP A 235 14.18 -14.14 1.79
C ASP A 235 15.11 -14.49 0.64
N ARG A 236 14.63 -14.35 -0.61
CA ARG A 236 15.42 -14.59 -1.80
C ARG A 236 14.97 -13.74 -2.96
N LEU A 237 15.90 -13.03 -3.57
CA LEU A 237 15.79 -12.39 -4.87
C LEU A 237 16.85 -13.03 -5.76
N TYR A 238 16.39 -13.85 -6.69
CA TYR A 238 17.23 -14.53 -7.66
C TYR A 238 16.95 -13.98 -9.05
N PHE A 239 18.02 -13.61 -9.75
CA PHE A 239 17.99 -13.14 -11.12
C PHE A 239 19.04 -13.88 -11.93
N ASN A 240 18.67 -14.35 -13.11
CA ASN A 240 19.58 -14.99 -14.04
C ASN A 240 19.28 -14.54 -15.46
N ASP A 241 20.29 -13.98 -16.12
CA ASP A 241 20.27 -13.70 -17.56
C ASP A 241 21.50 -14.33 -18.21
N LYS A 242 21.32 -15.51 -18.81
CA LYS A 242 22.44 -16.24 -19.44
C LYS A 242 22.96 -15.58 -20.71
N ASN A 243 22.20 -14.67 -21.31
CA ASN A 243 22.59 -13.95 -22.51
C ASN A 243 23.39 -12.68 -22.17
N ASN A 244 23.25 -12.17 -20.94
CA ASN A 244 24.05 -11.06 -20.44
C ASN A 244 25.30 -11.57 -19.71
N LYS A 245 26.45 -11.51 -20.39
CA LYS A 245 27.74 -11.94 -19.81
C LYS A 245 28.21 -11.05 -18.65
N ASP A 246 27.66 -9.85 -18.52
CA ASP A 246 28.05 -8.86 -17.52
C ASP A 246 27.15 -8.94 -16.27
N ILE A 247 25.89 -9.34 -16.44
CA ILE A 247 24.91 -9.57 -15.37
C ILE A 247 24.72 -11.07 -15.23
N GLY A 248 25.65 -11.71 -14.50
CA GLY A 248 25.56 -13.14 -14.19
C GLY A 248 24.39 -13.50 -13.26
N GLU A 249 24.47 -14.68 -12.66
CA GLU A 249 23.51 -15.14 -11.65
C GLU A 249 23.65 -14.34 -10.35
N ILE A 250 22.58 -13.68 -9.94
CA ILE A 250 22.47 -12.95 -8.67
C ILE A 250 21.47 -13.71 -7.79
N ASP A 251 21.85 -14.02 -6.57
CA ASP A 251 21.01 -14.66 -5.56
C ASP A 251 21.26 -13.96 -4.22
N MET A 252 20.28 -13.17 -3.79
CA MET A 252 20.43 -12.29 -2.64
C MET A 252 19.24 -12.32 -1.69
N ALA A 253 19.48 -12.15 -0.40
CA ALA A 253 18.45 -11.88 0.59
C ALA A 253 18.57 -10.44 1.10
N THR A 254 17.46 -9.80 1.42
CA THR A 254 17.46 -8.41 1.91
C THR A 254 16.60 -8.26 3.16
N LYS A 255 17.08 -7.45 4.10
CA LYS A 255 16.32 -7.05 5.29
C LYS A 255 16.58 -5.58 5.58
N PHE A 256 15.53 -4.82 5.84
CA PHE A 256 15.59 -3.42 6.27
C PHE A 256 14.72 -3.23 7.49
N HIS A 257 15.21 -2.44 8.44
CA HIS A 257 14.50 -2.01 9.62
C HIS A 257 14.61 -0.49 9.71
N LEU A 258 13.48 0.18 9.73
CA LEU A 258 13.36 1.62 9.94
C LEU A 258 12.58 1.85 11.23
N THR A 259 13.11 2.66 12.13
CA THR A 259 12.38 3.17 13.29
C THR A 259 12.44 4.69 13.30
N THR A 260 11.29 5.33 13.41
CA THR A 260 11.15 6.78 13.49
C THR A 260 10.38 7.14 14.76
N GLN A 261 10.95 7.98 15.61
CA GLN A 261 10.34 8.34 16.90
C GLN A 261 10.52 9.82 17.20
N LYS A 262 9.53 10.39 17.91
CA LYS A 262 9.66 11.73 18.49
C LYS A 262 10.72 11.69 19.61
N ASP A 263 11.65 12.63 19.58
CA ASP A 263 12.72 12.76 20.57
C ASP A 263 12.43 13.92 21.55
N SER A 264 11.94 15.05 21.02
CA SER A 264 11.41 16.17 21.79
C SER A 264 10.23 16.83 21.05
N ASP A 265 9.68 17.93 21.57
CA ASP A 265 8.62 18.68 20.88
C ASP A 265 9.03 19.29 19.55
N THR A 266 10.33 19.46 19.31
CA THR A 266 10.87 20.07 18.09
C THR A 266 11.79 19.14 17.31
N THR A 267 12.09 17.95 17.84
CA THR A 267 13.05 17.02 17.22
C THR A 267 12.56 15.58 17.14
N MET A 268 13.09 14.85 16.17
CA MET A 268 12.89 13.42 15.98
C MET A 268 14.20 12.66 15.83
N LYS A 269 14.14 11.35 16.02
CA LYS A 269 15.22 10.41 15.78
C LYS A 269 14.77 9.33 14.81
N THR A 270 15.68 8.95 13.92
CA THR A 270 15.45 7.94 12.89
C THR A 270 16.61 6.97 12.87
N LEU A 271 16.30 5.68 13.01
CA LEU A 271 17.25 4.59 12.89
C LEU A 271 16.91 3.78 11.64
N PHE A 272 17.87 3.66 10.73
CA PHE A 272 17.79 2.75 9.59
C PHE A 272 18.88 1.69 9.72
N GLU A 273 18.50 0.42 9.66
CA GLU A 273 19.38 -0.73 9.64
C GLU A 273 19.04 -1.57 8.42
N GLY A 274 20.05 -1.96 7.63
CA GLY A 274 19.86 -2.72 6.41
C GLY A 274 20.91 -3.80 6.27
N SER A 275 20.52 -4.94 5.73
CA SER A 275 21.44 -6.01 5.35
C SER A 275 21.07 -6.61 4.00
N VAL A 276 22.08 -6.83 3.17
CA VAL A 276 21.98 -7.60 1.93
C VAL A 276 22.95 -8.77 2.03
N ASP A 277 22.43 -9.98 1.91
CA ASP A 277 23.21 -11.21 1.89
C ASP A 277 23.32 -11.71 0.45
N LEU A 278 24.55 -11.82 -0.05
CA LEU A 278 24.93 -12.28 -1.38
C LEU A 278 25.70 -13.61 -1.32
N THR A 279 25.60 -14.36 -0.23
CA THR A 279 26.41 -15.58 -0.01
C THR A 279 26.18 -16.65 -1.08
N ASN A 280 25.00 -16.67 -1.69
CA ASN A 280 24.64 -17.58 -2.78
C ASN A 280 24.97 -17.04 -4.18
N THR A 281 25.37 -15.77 -4.29
CA THR A 281 25.78 -15.16 -5.56
C THR A 281 27.21 -15.58 -5.92
N ASN A 282 27.45 -15.91 -7.20
CA ASN A 282 28.79 -16.19 -7.72
C ASN A 282 29.60 -14.90 -7.91
N LEU A 283 29.99 -14.29 -6.78
CA LEU A 283 30.80 -13.08 -6.77
C LEU A 283 32.23 -13.38 -7.26
N PRO A 284 32.89 -12.44 -7.97
CA PRO A 284 34.31 -12.56 -8.29
C PRO A 284 35.15 -12.81 -7.04
N ASN A 285 36.13 -13.71 -7.13
CA ASN A 285 37.03 -14.06 -6.00
C ASN A 285 37.78 -12.85 -5.40
N THR A 286 37.80 -11.72 -6.10
CA THR A 286 38.40 -10.45 -5.68
C THR A 286 37.50 -9.62 -4.76
N LEU A 287 36.22 -9.98 -4.59
CA LEU A 287 35.23 -9.24 -3.80
C LEU A 287 34.57 -10.09 -2.69
N PRO A 288 35.31 -10.91 -1.90
CA PRO A 288 34.71 -11.76 -0.88
C PRO A 288 34.04 -10.96 0.25
N ALA A 289 34.41 -9.69 0.44
CA ALA A 289 33.81 -8.80 1.42
C ALA A 289 32.37 -8.37 1.05
N LEU A 290 31.93 -8.57 -0.20
CA LEU A 290 30.57 -8.24 -0.63
C LEU A 290 29.55 -9.35 -0.34
N LYS A 291 29.96 -10.48 0.25
CA LYS A 291 29.04 -11.58 0.61
C LYS A 291 27.93 -11.15 1.56
N THR A 292 28.21 -10.18 2.43
CA THR A 292 27.19 -9.58 3.28
C THR A 292 27.48 -8.09 3.42
N LEU A 293 26.53 -7.26 3.02
CA LEU A 293 26.57 -5.82 3.18
C LEU A 293 25.62 -5.44 4.29
N THR A 294 26.12 -4.80 5.35
CA THR A 294 25.29 -4.29 6.43
C THR A 294 25.50 -2.79 6.57
N GLY A 295 24.42 -2.03 6.62
CA GLY A 295 24.41 -0.59 6.83
C GLY A 295 23.62 -0.25 8.09
N LYS A 296 24.10 0.74 8.84
CA LYS A 296 23.37 1.34 9.95
C LYS A 296 23.53 2.85 9.91
N ILE A 297 22.42 3.55 9.83
CA ILE A 297 22.35 5.01 9.85
C ILE A 297 21.50 5.39 11.06
N ASN A 298 22.09 6.11 12.00
CA ASN A 298 21.37 6.68 13.13
C ASN A 298 21.39 8.20 12.99
N ILE A 299 20.22 8.81 12.89
CA ILE A 299 20.04 10.25 12.78
C ILE A 299 19.29 10.72 14.01
N GLU A 300 19.92 11.57 14.81
CA GLU A 300 19.37 12.11 16.05
C GLU A 300 19.19 13.61 15.92
N GLY A 301 18.20 14.17 16.63
CA GLY A 301 18.00 15.62 16.70
C GLY A 301 17.51 16.27 15.39
N LEU A 302 16.89 15.52 14.48
CA LEU A 302 16.31 16.09 13.27
C LEU A 302 15.19 17.06 13.63
N GLY A 303 15.31 18.31 13.21
CA GLY A 303 14.26 19.32 13.41
C GLY A 303 12.98 18.92 12.68
N ILE A 304 11.85 18.89 13.41
CA ILE A 304 10.55 18.50 12.85
C ILE A 304 10.16 19.42 11.68
N GLU A 305 10.30 20.73 11.86
CA GLU A 305 9.98 21.73 10.82
C GLU A 305 10.83 21.52 9.57
N GLY A 306 12.13 21.29 9.74
CA GLY A 306 13.05 20.96 8.64
C GLY A 306 12.64 19.67 7.91
N MET A 307 12.19 18.65 8.63
CA MET A 307 11.72 17.39 8.05
C MET A 307 10.39 17.51 7.31
N VAL A 308 9.45 18.33 7.79
CA VAL A 308 8.21 18.65 7.06
C VAL A 308 8.55 19.37 5.76
N MET A 309 9.45 20.35 5.81
CA MET A 309 9.92 21.06 4.61
C MET A 309 10.69 20.15 3.65
N PHE A 310 11.50 19.23 4.17
CA PHE A 310 12.17 18.19 3.39
C PHE A 310 11.15 17.34 2.63
N GLN A 311 10.13 16.81 3.31
CA GLN A 311 9.11 15.97 2.67
C GLN A 311 8.34 16.72 1.59
N LYS A 312 7.98 17.99 1.86
CA LYS A 312 7.34 18.84 0.84
C LYS A 312 8.24 19.06 -0.38
N THR A 313 9.52 19.34 -0.16
CA THR A 313 10.49 19.56 -1.24
C THR A 313 10.76 18.27 -2.03
N ALA A 314 10.92 17.13 -1.34
CA ALA A 314 11.12 15.82 -1.94
C ALA A 314 9.94 15.44 -2.85
N LYS A 315 8.73 15.81 -2.45
CA LYS A 315 7.54 15.61 -3.26
C LYS A 315 7.46 16.52 -4.48
N GLU A 316 7.76 17.81 -4.33
CA GLU A 316 7.87 18.72 -5.48
C GLU A 316 8.88 18.18 -6.51
N MET A 317 9.98 17.60 -6.03
CA MET A 317 10.96 16.91 -6.87
C MET A 317 10.40 15.65 -7.51
N GLU A 318 9.72 14.78 -6.76
CA GLU A 318 9.09 13.57 -7.30
C GLU A 318 8.14 13.92 -8.45
N THR A 319 7.30 14.94 -8.28
CA THR A 319 6.42 15.45 -9.33
C THR A 319 7.20 15.95 -10.54
N ALA A 320 8.28 16.71 -10.33
CA ALA A 320 9.10 17.25 -11.41
C ALA A 320 9.87 16.15 -12.17
N GLN A 321 10.41 15.15 -11.45
CA GLN A 321 11.04 13.96 -12.03
C GLN A 321 10.03 13.14 -12.83
N THR A 322 8.83 12.96 -12.31
CA THR A 322 7.73 12.27 -13.00
C THR A 322 7.37 12.97 -14.31
N ALA A 323 7.25 14.30 -14.30
CA ALA A 323 7.01 15.08 -15.50
C ALA A 323 8.17 14.99 -16.51
N LEU A 324 9.42 14.91 -16.04
CA LEU A 324 10.56 14.68 -16.92
C LEU A 324 10.56 13.28 -17.53
N VAL A 325 10.24 12.23 -16.76
CA VAL A 325 10.12 10.87 -17.28
C VAL A 325 9.03 10.80 -18.36
N ALA A 326 7.88 11.45 -18.14
CA ALA A 326 6.85 11.58 -19.16
C ALA A 326 7.38 12.29 -20.43
N LYS A 327 8.08 13.43 -20.28
CA LYS A 327 8.74 14.11 -21.42
C LYS A 327 9.75 13.20 -22.14
N MET A 328 10.53 12.39 -21.42
CA MET A 328 11.48 11.45 -22.04
C MET A 328 10.78 10.39 -22.90
N GLN A 329 9.60 9.94 -22.47
CA GLN A 329 8.79 8.98 -23.22
C GLN A 329 8.15 9.61 -24.46
N GLU A 330 7.71 10.88 -24.37
CA GLU A 330 7.08 11.60 -25.47
C GLU A 330 8.06 12.17 -26.50
N GLN A 331 9.25 12.61 -26.07
CA GLN A 331 10.21 13.37 -26.88
C GLN A 331 11.64 12.79 -26.76
N PRO A 332 11.86 11.53 -27.19
CA PRO A 332 13.15 10.86 -27.04
C PRO A 332 14.30 11.57 -27.78
N GLU A 333 13.99 12.39 -28.79
CA GLU A 333 14.96 13.20 -29.52
C GLU A 333 15.51 14.40 -28.74
N GLN A 334 14.88 14.80 -27.61
CA GLN A 334 15.30 15.93 -26.78
C GLN A 334 16.01 15.51 -25.49
N MET A 335 16.49 14.25 -25.42
CA MET A 335 17.15 13.67 -24.25
C MET A 335 18.22 14.57 -23.60
N ASP A 336 19.08 15.23 -24.39
CA ASP A 336 20.14 16.10 -23.85
C ASP A 336 19.58 17.33 -23.11
N GLU A 337 18.48 17.91 -23.58
CA GLU A 337 17.82 19.04 -22.93
C GLU A 337 17.06 18.60 -21.67
N ILE A 338 16.43 17.42 -21.73
CA ILE A 338 15.72 16.82 -20.60
C ILE A 338 16.70 16.47 -19.46
N PHE A 339 17.88 15.92 -19.77
CA PHE A 339 18.93 15.68 -18.76
C PHE A 339 19.50 16.97 -18.18
N ALA A 340 19.61 18.04 -18.97
CA ALA A 340 20.01 19.34 -18.45
C ALA A 340 18.94 19.96 -17.52
N GLU A 341 17.65 19.76 -17.81
CA GLU A 341 16.54 20.14 -16.94
C GLU A 341 16.54 19.33 -15.63
N PHE A 342 16.79 18.02 -15.71
CA PHE A 342 16.97 17.14 -14.55
C PHE A 342 18.09 17.61 -13.63
N GLY A 343 19.28 17.93 -14.19
CA GLY A 343 20.42 18.42 -13.42
C GLY A 343 20.14 19.75 -12.70
N LYS A 344 19.35 20.65 -13.30
CA LYS A 344 18.94 21.90 -12.63
C LYS A 344 18.00 21.66 -11.46
N ILE A 345 17.06 20.71 -11.59
CA ILE A 345 16.14 20.36 -10.51
C ILE A 345 16.92 19.77 -9.32
N GLU A 346 17.88 18.88 -9.58
CA GLU A 346 18.75 18.33 -8.53
C GLU A 346 19.58 19.42 -7.83
N GLU A 347 20.13 20.37 -8.59
CA GLU A 347 20.92 21.47 -8.03
C GLU A 347 20.07 22.43 -7.18
N GLU A 348 18.88 22.82 -7.67
CA GLU A 348 17.93 23.63 -6.90
C GLU A 348 17.47 22.92 -5.63
N MET A 349 17.25 21.61 -5.69
CA MET A 349 16.87 20.80 -4.54
C MET A 349 18.00 20.79 -3.50
N LEU A 350 19.23 20.45 -3.90
CA LEU A 350 20.37 20.42 -2.98
C LEU A 350 20.55 21.78 -2.28
N LEU A 351 20.36 22.89 -3.00
CA LEU A 351 20.40 24.23 -2.44
C LEU A 351 19.28 24.45 -1.40
N ARG A 352 18.03 24.09 -1.74
CA ARG A 352 16.89 24.24 -0.80
C ARG A 352 17.07 23.37 0.44
N LEU A 353 17.50 22.12 0.29
CA LEU A 353 17.74 21.20 1.39
C LEU A 353 18.86 21.69 2.30
N PHE A 354 19.96 22.16 1.73
CA PHE A 354 21.09 22.69 2.50
C PHE A 354 20.70 23.93 3.31
N ILE A 355 19.87 24.82 2.75
CA ILE A 355 19.35 26.00 3.45
C ILE A 355 18.45 25.59 4.62
N HIS A 356 17.54 24.63 4.43
CA HIS A 356 16.53 24.30 5.45
C HIS A 356 17.03 23.36 6.55
N LEU A 357 17.98 22.47 6.27
CA LEU A 357 18.54 21.54 7.27
C LEU A 357 19.64 22.16 8.15
N ILE A 358 20.20 23.31 7.76
CA ILE A 358 21.33 23.96 8.47
C ILE A 358 20.90 25.25 9.18
N LEU A 359 19.90 25.97 8.67
CA LEU A 359 19.48 27.25 9.24
C LEU A 359 18.31 27.14 10.24
N TYR A 360 17.65 25.98 10.30
CA TYR A 360 16.55 25.64 11.20
C TYR A 360 16.83 24.29 11.85
#